data_AF-K5BJN0-F1
#
_entry.id   AF-K5BJN0-F1
#
_cell.length_a   1.000
_cell.length_b   1.000
_cell.length_c   1.000
_cell.angle_alpha   90.00
_cell.angle_beta   90.00
_cell.angle_gamma   90.00
#
_symmetry.space_group_name_H-M   'P 1'
#
loop_
_entity.id
_entity.type
_entity.pdbx_description
1 polymer ?
#
loop_
_entity_poly.entity_id
_entity_poly.type
_entity_poly.pdbx_seq_one_letter_code
_entity_poly.pdbx_strand_id
1 'polypeptide(L)'
;MPKTPPPTDESLDDAADVPTKQKVIPYVEDTRNILVVRLDTPVSEEVSTSLRYALERGIEAEFQLEDSELSSEALPDNDGRGRMLFTESAEGGAGVLRRLHSEPDALGRVAAAALEIMHFGPDGTDLGRAEGARERCERACYDCLLSYGNQTDHTVINRHAIRDLLLRLATATTAPINATEPRDDRAASIKAQSESDLHRAFIDLLIQHDFALPTDDVPPVGATGVRPDFAFVADGSALAVFIEESTPPDADEVDDLFNDAGWSVLRLHPGEDWLARVREHSYIFGEGRV
;
A
#
# COMPACT_ATOMS: atom_id res chain seq x y z
N MET A 1 5.43 42.51 -6.13
CA MET A 1 6.57 42.66 -5.21
C MET A 1 7.79 42.00 -5.86
N PRO A 2 8.95 42.68 -5.95
CA PRO A 2 10.14 42.10 -6.57
C PRO A 2 10.71 40.99 -5.66
N LYS A 3 10.99 39.81 -6.24
CA LYS A 3 11.70 38.72 -5.55
C LYS A 3 13.18 39.08 -5.49
N THR A 4 13.73 39.18 -4.29
CA THR A 4 15.18 39.31 -4.06
C THR A 4 15.88 38.04 -4.57
N PRO A 5 16.97 38.15 -5.34
CA PRO A 5 17.75 36.97 -5.72
C PRO A 5 18.40 36.35 -4.47
N PRO A 6 18.62 35.02 -4.45
CA PRO A 6 19.38 34.40 -3.37
C PRO A 6 20.80 35.01 -3.34
N PRO A 7 21.39 35.20 -2.14
CA PRO A 7 22.76 35.68 -2.02
C PRO A 7 23.72 34.70 -2.71
N THR A 8 24.71 35.25 -3.41
CA THR A 8 25.83 34.49 -3.98
C THR A 8 26.81 34.10 -2.88
N ASP A 9 27.46 32.94 -3.03
CA ASP A 9 28.37 32.32 -2.06
C ASP A 9 29.49 33.26 -1.56
N GLU A 10 29.86 34.27 -2.36
CA GLU A 10 30.87 35.29 -2.01
C GLU A 10 30.41 36.34 -0.97
N SER A 11 29.13 36.37 -0.57
CA SER A 11 28.60 37.33 0.41
C SER A 11 28.29 36.73 1.79
N LEU A 12 28.73 35.50 2.05
CA LEU A 12 28.51 34.81 3.32
C LEU A 12 29.77 34.94 4.18
N ASP A 13 29.63 35.48 5.40
CA ASP A 13 30.72 35.52 6.37
C ASP A 13 31.19 34.09 6.71
N ASP A 14 32.50 33.92 6.94
CA ASP A 14 33.08 32.64 7.32
C ASP A 14 32.34 32.04 8.53
N ALA A 15 31.91 30.78 8.43
CA ALA A 15 31.11 30.11 9.45
C ALA A 15 31.77 30.06 10.85
N ALA A 16 33.08 30.33 10.92
CA ALA A 16 33.85 30.46 12.15
C ALA A 16 33.59 31.77 12.91
N ASP A 17 33.23 32.84 12.20
CA ASP A 17 33.12 34.22 12.72
C ASP A 17 31.68 34.62 13.11
N VAL A 18 30.72 33.70 12.94
CA VAL A 18 29.31 33.94 13.29
C VAL A 18 29.09 33.74 14.80
N PRO A 19 28.53 34.74 15.52
CA PRO A 19 28.39 34.70 16.99
C PRO A 19 27.38 33.66 17.49
N THR A 20 26.55 33.09 16.62
CA THR A 20 25.57 32.06 16.96
C THR A 20 25.68 30.93 15.95
N LYS A 21 26.05 29.73 16.42
CA LYS A 21 26.17 28.54 15.60
C LYS A 21 24.89 27.72 15.73
N GLN A 22 24.17 27.54 14.63
CA GLN A 22 23.00 26.66 14.57
C GLN A 22 23.42 25.29 14.02
N LYS A 23 23.16 24.23 14.78
CA LYS A 23 23.41 22.87 14.31
C LYS A 23 22.33 22.51 13.28
N VAL A 24 22.73 22.47 12.01
CA VAL A 24 21.90 21.95 10.92
C VAL A 24 22.28 20.49 10.71
N ILE A 25 21.32 19.58 10.89
CA ILE A 25 21.47 18.17 10.53
C ILE A 25 20.60 17.95 9.31
N PRO A 26 21.17 17.82 8.09
CA PRO A 26 20.37 17.39 6.95
C PRO A 26 19.90 15.96 7.20
N TYR A 27 18.60 15.72 7.01
CA TYR A 27 18.03 14.39 6.93
C TYR A 27 17.34 14.24 5.57
N VAL A 28 17.26 13.00 5.11
CA VAL A 28 16.53 12.64 3.89
C VAL A 28 15.39 11.71 4.33
N GLU A 29 14.21 11.98 3.80
CA GLU A 29 13.04 11.13 3.95
C GLU A 29 12.83 10.40 2.63
N ASP A 30 12.77 9.06 2.68
CA ASP A 30 12.59 8.20 1.51
C ASP A 30 11.31 7.38 1.70
N THR A 31 10.52 7.28 0.65
CA THR A 31 9.29 6.48 0.60
C THR A 31 9.44 5.40 -0.46
N ARG A 32 9.12 4.16 -0.09
CA ARG A 32 9.21 2.99 -0.97
C ARG A 32 7.88 2.31 -1.08
N ASN A 33 7.53 1.86 -2.28
CA ASN A 33 6.37 1.02 -2.46
C ASN A 33 6.67 -0.39 -1.95
N ILE A 34 5.69 -0.97 -1.29
CA ILE A 34 5.72 -2.36 -0.84
C ILE A 34 4.49 -3.09 -1.34
N LEU A 35 4.63 -4.41 -1.54
CA LEU A 35 3.52 -5.30 -1.88
C LEU A 35 3.61 -6.55 -1.01
N VAL A 36 2.52 -6.88 -0.32
CA VAL A 36 2.41 -8.14 0.41
C VAL A 36 1.57 -9.11 -0.41
N VAL A 37 2.15 -10.26 -0.75
CA VAL A 37 1.44 -11.35 -1.40
C VAL A 37 1.20 -12.46 -0.38
N ARG A 38 0.00 -13.02 -0.40
CA ARG A 38 -0.40 -14.16 0.42
C ARG A 38 -1.39 -15.03 -0.35
N LEU A 39 -1.20 -16.34 -0.32
CA LEU A 39 -2.09 -17.27 -0.99
C LEU A 39 -3.37 -17.50 -0.18
N ASP A 40 -4.42 -17.96 -0.84
CA ASP A 40 -5.72 -18.28 -0.25
C ASP A 40 -5.69 -19.60 0.52
N THR A 41 -4.85 -20.55 0.10
CA THR A 41 -4.66 -21.86 0.73
C THR A 41 -3.24 -22.04 1.26
N PRO A 42 -3.05 -22.85 2.33
CA PRO A 42 -1.72 -23.22 2.78
C PRO A 42 -0.92 -23.92 1.68
N VAL A 43 0.39 -23.66 1.65
CA VAL A 43 1.33 -24.25 0.69
C VAL A 43 2.60 -24.71 1.40
N SER A 44 3.34 -25.62 0.77
CA SER A 44 4.66 -26.02 1.24
C SER A 44 5.68 -24.87 1.10
N GLU A 45 6.73 -24.91 1.91
CA GLU A 45 7.88 -24.00 1.82
C GLU A 45 8.53 -23.98 0.42
N GLU A 46 8.62 -25.14 -0.25
CA GLU A 46 9.11 -25.26 -1.63
C GLU A 46 8.28 -24.39 -2.59
N VAL A 47 6.96 -24.42 -2.46
CA VAL A 47 6.02 -23.63 -3.29
C VAL A 47 6.12 -22.15 -2.95
N SER A 48 6.06 -21.75 -1.68
CA SER A 48 6.10 -20.33 -1.30
C SER A 48 7.43 -19.67 -1.67
N THR A 49 8.55 -20.36 -1.42
CA THR A 49 9.90 -19.87 -1.72
C THR A 49 10.13 -19.76 -3.22
N SER A 50 9.76 -20.81 -3.98
CA SER A 50 9.91 -20.79 -5.44
C SER A 50 9.01 -19.75 -6.10
N LEU A 51 7.77 -19.58 -5.60
CA LEU A 51 6.85 -18.57 -6.11
C LEU A 51 7.38 -17.16 -5.85
N ARG A 52 7.92 -16.89 -4.66
CA ARG A 52 8.47 -15.58 -4.31
C ARG A 52 9.55 -15.15 -5.31
N TYR A 53 10.54 -16.00 -5.54
CA TYR A 53 11.59 -15.70 -6.52
C TYR A 53 11.08 -15.69 -7.97
N ALA A 54 10.10 -16.52 -8.31
CA ALA A 54 9.50 -16.48 -9.65
C ALA A 54 8.76 -15.17 -9.92
N LEU A 55 8.01 -14.65 -8.94
CA LEU A 55 7.33 -13.36 -9.04
C LEU A 55 8.33 -12.21 -9.05
N GLU A 56 9.38 -12.23 -8.23
CA GLU A 56 10.47 -11.24 -8.27
C GLU A 56 11.05 -11.13 -9.68
N ARG A 57 11.51 -12.26 -10.25
CA ARG A 57 12.07 -12.33 -11.61
C ARG A 57 11.06 -11.94 -12.69
N GLY A 58 9.79 -12.33 -12.53
CA GLY A 58 8.72 -11.99 -13.45
C GLY A 58 8.40 -10.49 -13.46
N ILE A 59 8.40 -9.84 -12.29
CA ILE A 59 8.21 -8.39 -12.16
C ILE A 59 9.37 -7.65 -12.81
N GLU A 60 10.61 -8.08 -12.52
CA GLU A 60 11.80 -7.48 -13.11
C GLU A 60 11.77 -7.54 -14.64
N ALA A 61 11.41 -8.69 -15.22
CA ALA A 61 11.34 -8.86 -16.66
C ALA A 61 10.19 -8.07 -17.31
N GLU A 62 8.97 -8.15 -16.75
CA GLU A 62 7.78 -7.48 -17.31
C GLU A 62 7.92 -5.95 -17.29
N PHE A 63 8.53 -5.41 -16.22
CA PHE A 63 8.66 -3.97 -16.02
C PHE A 63 10.07 -3.43 -16.30
N GLN A 64 10.97 -4.28 -16.80
CA GLN A 64 12.35 -3.94 -17.18
C GLN A 64 13.16 -3.31 -16.03
N LEU A 65 13.00 -3.88 -14.83
CA LEU A 65 13.78 -3.48 -13.67
C LEU A 65 15.14 -4.16 -13.65
N GLU A 66 16.12 -3.48 -13.06
CA GLU A 66 17.39 -4.11 -12.68
C GLU A 66 17.23 -4.91 -11.38
N ASP A 67 18.03 -5.98 -11.21
CA ASP A 67 18.01 -6.87 -10.03
C ASP A 67 18.15 -6.14 -8.67
N SER A 68 18.64 -4.91 -8.67
CA SER A 68 18.79 -4.10 -7.44
C SER A 68 17.57 -3.25 -7.10
N GLU A 69 16.62 -3.10 -8.03
CA GLU A 69 15.47 -2.20 -7.91
C GLU A 69 14.27 -2.86 -7.23
N LEU A 70 14.26 -4.18 -7.12
CA LEU A 70 13.24 -4.96 -6.43
C LEU A 70 13.90 -5.96 -5.50
N SER A 71 13.32 -6.15 -4.31
CA SER A 71 13.71 -7.24 -3.43
C SER A 71 12.50 -7.92 -2.83
N SER A 72 12.64 -9.20 -2.49
CA SER A 72 11.61 -9.96 -1.80
C SER A 72 12.12 -10.70 -0.57
N GLU A 73 11.26 -10.83 0.43
CA GLU A 73 11.52 -11.63 1.63
C GLU A 73 10.30 -12.44 2.06
N ALA A 74 10.54 -13.57 2.70
CA ALA A 74 9.48 -14.33 3.36
C ALA A 74 9.10 -13.65 4.67
N LEU A 75 7.79 -13.50 4.92
CA LEU A 75 7.29 -12.96 6.19
C LEU A 75 6.82 -14.09 7.12
N PRO A 76 6.78 -13.86 8.45
CA PRO A 76 6.13 -14.77 9.37
C PRO A 76 4.67 -15.04 8.96
N ASP A 77 4.29 -16.32 8.91
CA ASP A 77 2.97 -16.76 8.46
C ASP A 77 2.50 -17.99 9.24
N ASN A 78 1.67 -17.74 10.26
CA ASN A 78 1.14 -18.80 11.12
C ASN A 78 0.20 -19.77 10.40
N ASP A 79 -0.41 -19.35 9.28
CA ASP A 79 -1.37 -20.17 8.54
C ASP A 79 -0.71 -20.92 7.36
N GLY A 80 0.60 -20.76 7.16
CA GLY A 80 1.36 -21.45 6.12
C GLY A 80 0.91 -21.14 4.69
N ARG A 81 0.38 -19.93 4.44
CA ARG A 81 -0.16 -19.44 3.16
C ARG A 81 0.88 -18.70 2.30
N GLY A 82 2.17 -18.86 2.60
CA GLY A 82 3.27 -18.28 1.83
C GLY A 82 3.24 -16.75 1.81
N ARG A 83 3.15 -16.10 2.97
CA ARG A 83 3.23 -14.64 3.07
C ARG A 83 4.62 -14.12 2.68
N MET A 84 4.67 -13.18 1.75
CA MET A 84 5.91 -12.60 1.23
C MET A 84 5.78 -11.10 1.03
N LEU A 85 6.87 -10.37 1.23
CA LEU A 85 6.99 -8.93 1.02
C LEU A 85 7.85 -8.67 -0.22
N PHE A 86 7.40 -7.76 -1.08
CA PHE A 86 8.20 -7.15 -2.13
C PHE A 86 8.41 -5.68 -1.81
N THR A 87 9.62 -5.18 -2.02
CA THR A 87 10.00 -3.79 -1.75
C THR A 87 10.77 -3.22 -2.94
N GLU A 88 10.37 -2.04 -3.40
CA GLU A 88 11.13 -1.28 -4.40
C GLU A 88 12.32 -0.57 -3.73
N SER A 89 13.50 -0.64 -4.35
CA SER A 89 14.73 -0.07 -3.79
C SER A 89 14.99 1.38 -4.18
N ALA A 90 14.34 1.89 -5.23
CA ALA A 90 14.55 3.24 -5.74
C ALA A 90 13.86 4.30 -4.86
N GLU A 91 14.54 5.43 -4.63
CA GLU A 91 13.99 6.60 -3.95
C GLU A 91 12.76 7.11 -4.70
N GLY A 92 11.59 7.10 -4.05
CA GLY A 92 10.29 7.43 -4.67
C GLY A 92 9.59 6.27 -5.40
N GLY A 93 10.25 5.10 -5.51
CA GLY A 93 9.73 3.88 -6.12
C GLY A 93 9.61 3.92 -7.66
N ALA A 94 9.89 2.80 -8.33
CA ALA A 94 9.62 2.64 -9.76
C ALA A 94 8.11 2.65 -10.07
N GLY A 95 7.27 2.52 -9.04
CA GLY A 95 5.81 2.50 -9.15
C GLY A 95 5.28 1.19 -9.76
N VAL A 96 6.12 0.17 -9.89
CA VAL A 96 5.81 -1.12 -10.49
C VAL A 96 4.86 -1.91 -9.59
N LEU A 97 5.11 -1.94 -8.28
CA LEU A 97 4.22 -2.60 -7.31
C LEU A 97 2.84 -1.93 -7.26
N ARG A 98 2.77 -0.61 -7.47
CA ARG A 98 1.50 0.10 -7.62
C ARG A 98 0.76 -0.33 -8.88
N ARG A 99 1.47 -0.54 -10.00
CA ARG A 99 0.88 -1.05 -11.25
C ARG A 99 0.34 -2.47 -11.07
N LEU A 100 1.04 -3.35 -10.35
CA LEU A 100 0.53 -4.68 -10.01
C LEU A 100 -0.82 -4.62 -9.26
N HIS A 101 -1.01 -3.60 -8.41
CA HIS A 101 -2.26 -3.37 -7.70
C HIS A 101 -3.35 -2.73 -8.58
N SER A 102 -3.00 -1.75 -9.42
CA SER A 102 -3.98 -0.96 -10.18
C SER A 102 -4.38 -1.53 -11.54
N GLU A 103 -3.50 -2.30 -12.18
CA GLU A 103 -3.74 -2.90 -13.50
C GLU A 103 -4.27 -4.33 -13.34
N PRO A 104 -5.53 -4.61 -13.74
CA PRO A 104 -6.17 -5.91 -13.52
C PRO A 104 -5.41 -7.10 -14.13
N ASP A 105 -4.65 -6.88 -15.19
CA ASP A 105 -3.92 -7.92 -15.93
C ASP A 105 -2.42 -7.96 -15.61
N ALA A 106 -1.87 -7.01 -14.84
CA ALA A 106 -0.43 -6.93 -14.58
C ALA A 106 0.13 -8.18 -13.91
N LEU A 107 -0.56 -8.73 -12.91
CA LEU A 107 -0.13 -9.98 -12.26
C LEU A 107 -0.11 -11.17 -13.25
N GLY A 108 -1.03 -11.18 -14.21
CA GLY A 108 -1.06 -12.19 -15.26
C GLY A 108 0.14 -12.09 -16.19
N ARG A 109 0.51 -10.87 -16.63
CA ARG A 109 1.70 -10.64 -17.46
C ARG A 109 2.99 -11.01 -16.72
N VAL A 110 3.11 -10.63 -15.44
CA VAL A 110 4.21 -11.05 -14.56
C VAL A 110 4.33 -12.57 -14.46
N ALA A 111 3.22 -13.28 -14.28
CA ALA A 111 3.23 -14.74 -14.20
C ALA A 111 3.63 -15.40 -15.54
N ALA A 112 3.22 -14.81 -16.67
CA ALA A 112 3.64 -15.26 -17.99
C ALA A 112 5.15 -15.04 -18.22
N ALA A 113 5.69 -13.88 -17.84
CA ALA A 113 7.12 -13.61 -17.89
C ALA A 113 7.91 -14.58 -16.99
N ALA A 114 7.41 -14.86 -15.78
CA ALA A 114 8.01 -15.83 -14.87
C ALA A 114 8.06 -17.25 -15.47
N LEU A 115 7.00 -17.70 -16.16
CA LEU A 115 6.99 -18.99 -16.87
C LEU A 115 8.09 -19.05 -17.93
N GLU A 116 8.26 -18.00 -18.73
CA GLU A 116 9.29 -17.92 -19.77
C GLU A 116 10.70 -17.99 -19.17
N ILE A 117 10.97 -17.19 -18.12
CA ILE A 117 12.24 -17.20 -17.38
C ILE A 117 12.53 -18.61 -16.84
N MET A 118 11.50 -19.30 -16.35
CA MET A 118 11.61 -20.66 -15.83
C MET A 118 11.65 -21.74 -16.92
N HIS A 119 11.81 -21.36 -18.19
CA HIS A 119 11.91 -22.25 -19.34
C HIS A 119 10.64 -23.07 -19.58
N PHE A 120 9.48 -22.47 -19.35
CA PHE A 120 8.19 -23.02 -19.74
C PHE A 120 7.62 -22.26 -20.94
N GLY A 121 6.91 -22.98 -21.80
CA GLY A 121 6.05 -22.36 -22.81
C GLY A 121 4.79 -21.76 -22.18
N PRO A 122 4.03 -20.96 -22.95
CA PRO A 122 2.79 -20.32 -22.47
C PRO A 122 1.72 -21.30 -21.96
N ASP A 123 1.76 -22.56 -22.43
CA ASP A 123 0.88 -23.65 -22.02
C ASP A 123 1.46 -24.50 -20.86
N GLY A 124 2.64 -24.14 -20.35
CA GLY A 124 3.35 -24.89 -19.31
C GLY A 124 4.23 -26.02 -19.84
N THR A 125 4.42 -26.14 -21.16
CA THR A 125 5.36 -27.11 -21.73
C THR A 125 6.77 -26.85 -21.22
N ASP A 126 7.41 -27.86 -20.61
CA ASP A 126 8.77 -27.73 -20.13
C ASP A 126 9.79 -27.74 -21.28
N LEU A 127 10.42 -26.59 -21.55
CA LEU A 127 11.48 -26.45 -22.54
C LEU A 127 12.84 -26.91 -22.00
N GLY A 128 12.97 -27.03 -20.68
CA GLY A 128 14.07 -27.70 -20.00
C GLY A 128 15.34 -26.87 -19.82
N ARG A 129 15.49 -25.71 -20.48
CA ARG A 129 16.70 -24.87 -20.40
C ARG A 129 16.49 -23.49 -21.03
N ALA A 130 17.36 -22.54 -20.71
CA ALA A 130 17.45 -21.26 -21.39
C ALA A 130 17.89 -21.41 -22.85
N GLU A 131 17.59 -20.39 -23.67
CA GLU A 131 18.08 -20.32 -25.05
C GLU A 131 19.61 -20.31 -25.08
N GLY A 132 20.21 -21.17 -25.90
CA GLY A 132 21.67 -21.29 -26.01
C GLY A 132 22.36 -22.03 -24.85
N ALA A 133 21.65 -22.37 -23.77
CA ALA A 133 22.22 -23.13 -22.67
C ALA A 133 22.55 -24.57 -23.08
N ARG A 134 23.69 -25.06 -22.59
CA ARG A 134 24.14 -26.44 -22.83
C ARG A 134 23.46 -27.42 -21.87
N GLU A 135 23.31 -27.00 -20.63
CA GLU A 135 22.83 -27.85 -19.53
C GLU A 135 21.31 -27.76 -19.40
N ARG A 136 20.71 -28.83 -18.85
CA ARG A 136 19.28 -28.87 -18.55
C ARG A 136 19.04 -28.24 -17.18
N CYS A 137 18.06 -27.36 -17.08
CA CYS A 137 17.53 -26.87 -15.82
C CYS A 137 16.61 -27.93 -15.20
N GLU A 138 17.15 -28.76 -14.30
CA GLU A 138 16.40 -29.86 -13.68
C GLU A 138 15.47 -29.41 -12.55
N ARG A 139 15.89 -28.41 -11.76
CA ARG A 139 15.16 -27.93 -10.58
C ARG A 139 15.09 -26.40 -10.56
N ALA A 140 16.24 -25.75 -10.67
CA ALA A 140 16.40 -24.33 -10.93
C ALA A 140 17.84 -24.08 -11.41
N CYS A 141 18.10 -22.95 -12.07
CA CYS A 141 19.43 -22.54 -12.52
C CYS A 141 19.58 -21.02 -12.44
N TYR A 142 20.80 -20.53 -12.65
CA TYR A 142 21.10 -19.09 -12.63
C TYR A 142 20.47 -18.31 -13.80
N ASP A 143 20.10 -18.99 -14.88
CA ASP A 143 19.34 -18.38 -15.98
C ASP A 143 17.84 -18.27 -15.68
N CYS A 144 17.36 -18.78 -14.53
CA CYS A 144 15.95 -18.69 -14.12
C CYS A 144 15.74 -18.09 -12.72
N LEU A 145 15.79 -18.90 -11.66
CA LEU A 145 15.40 -18.51 -10.31
C LEU A 145 16.57 -18.40 -9.32
N LEU A 146 17.74 -18.97 -9.63
CA LEU A 146 18.88 -18.91 -8.72
C LEU A 146 19.62 -17.59 -8.88
N SER A 147 19.95 -16.96 -7.77
CA SER A 147 20.80 -15.79 -7.71
C SER A 147 21.81 -15.94 -6.57
N TYR A 148 22.83 -15.08 -6.54
CA TYR A 148 23.73 -15.05 -5.39
C TYR A 148 23.01 -14.59 -4.12
N GLY A 149 21.97 -13.76 -4.24
CA GLY A 149 21.20 -13.24 -3.10
C GLY A 149 20.34 -14.30 -2.41
N ASN A 150 19.98 -15.39 -3.10
CA ASN A 150 19.12 -16.44 -2.56
C ASN A 150 19.83 -17.78 -2.30
N GLN A 151 21.15 -17.77 -2.14
CA GLN A 151 21.97 -18.98 -1.90
C GLN A 151 21.49 -19.86 -0.74
N THR A 152 20.95 -19.26 0.33
CA THR A 152 20.41 -20.01 1.47
C THR A 152 19.20 -20.87 1.10
N ASP A 153 18.48 -20.47 0.06
CA ASP A 153 17.20 -21.04 -0.35
C ASP A 153 17.36 -21.97 -1.57
N HIS A 154 18.55 -22.08 -2.17
CA HIS A 154 18.82 -22.85 -3.39
C HIS A 154 18.32 -24.30 -3.33
N THR A 155 18.41 -24.93 -2.15
CA THR A 155 17.97 -26.32 -1.96
C THR A 155 16.44 -26.45 -2.00
N VAL A 156 15.72 -25.40 -1.65
CA VAL A 156 14.26 -25.35 -1.57
C VAL A 156 13.64 -24.90 -2.89
N ILE A 157 14.32 -24.07 -3.69
CA ILE A 157 13.80 -23.57 -4.97
C ILE A 157 13.60 -24.72 -5.97
N ASN A 158 12.41 -24.78 -6.58
CA ASN A 158 11.98 -25.78 -7.55
C ASN A 158 10.99 -25.19 -8.57
N ARG A 159 11.43 -25.02 -9.81
CA ARG A 159 10.63 -24.41 -10.87
C ARG A 159 9.39 -25.22 -11.24
N HIS A 160 9.43 -26.54 -11.07
CA HIS A 160 8.30 -27.40 -11.41
C HIS A 160 7.18 -27.32 -10.37
N ALA A 161 7.49 -27.01 -9.12
CA ALA A 161 6.53 -26.98 -8.02
C ALA A 161 5.47 -25.88 -8.18
N ILE A 162 5.80 -24.81 -8.92
CA ILE A 162 4.95 -23.62 -9.03
C ILE A 162 4.42 -23.38 -10.46
N ARG A 163 4.69 -24.28 -11.41
CA ARG A 163 4.22 -24.19 -12.80
C ARG A 163 2.71 -24.01 -12.89
N ASP A 164 1.94 -24.91 -12.27
CA ASP A 164 0.48 -24.91 -12.37
C ASP A 164 -0.14 -23.71 -11.64
N LEU A 165 0.55 -23.17 -10.64
CA LEU A 165 0.15 -21.92 -9.98
C LEU A 165 0.38 -20.72 -10.90
N LEU A 166 1.53 -20.61 -11.55
CA LEU A 166 1.81 -19.54 -12.50
C LEU A 166 0.89 -19.59 -13.72
N LEU A 167 0.55 -20.77 -14.25
CA LEU A 167 -0.42 -20.88 -15.34
C LEU A 167 -1.80 -20.33 -14.95
N ARG A 168 -2.24 -20.61 -13.73
CA ARG A 168 -3.49 -20.01 -13.21
C ARG A 168 -3.36 -18.51 -13.10
N LEU A 169 -2.29 -18.00 -12.50
CA LEU A 169 -2.03 -16.56 -12.35
C LEU A 169 -1.93 -15.84 -13.70
N ALA A 170 -1.31 -16.45 -14.71
CA ALA A 170 -1.15 -15.89 -16.06
C ALA A 170 -2.49 -15.62 -16.76
N THR A 171 -3.54 -16.35 -16.39
CA THR A 171 -4.91 -16.16 -16.88
C THR A 171 -5.81 -15.42 -15.89
N ALA A 172 -5.30 -15.05 -14.72
CA ALA A 172 -6.07 -14.41 -13.67
C ALA A 172 -6.24 -12.90 -13.94
N THR A 173 -7.26 -12.32 -13.32
CA THR A 173 -7.47 -10.88 -13.27
C THR A 173 -7.53 -10.46 -11.81
N THR A 174 -6.72 -9.47 -11.44
CA THR A 174 -6.77 -8.88 -10.11
C THR A 174 -7.98 -7.96 -10.03
N ALA A 175 -8.71 -8.09 -8.93
CA ALA A 175 -9.79 -7.19 -8.58
C ALA A 175 -9.57 -6.73 -7.13
N PRO A 176 -9.83 -5.46 -6.81
CA PRO A 176 -9.83 -5.03 -5.43
C PRO A 176 -10.88 -5.84 -4.66
N ILE A 177 -10.52 -6.39 -3.50
CA ILE A 177 -11.47 -7.11 -2.64
C ILE A 177 -12.54 -6.14 -2.11
N ASN A 178 -12.23 -4.85 -2.06
CA ASN A 178 -13.19 -3.76 -1.92
C ASN A 178 -13.79 -3.37 -3.30
N ALA A 179 -14.33 -4.35 -4.02
CA ALA A 179 -15.21 -4.13 -5.16
C ALA A 179 -16.67 -3.90 -4.71
N THR A 180 -16.85 -3.25 -3.56
CA THR A 180 -18.03 -2.45 -3.29
C THR A 180 -17.64 -1.00 -3.56
N GLU A 181 -17.75 -0.63 -4.84
CA GLU A 181 -17.47 0.68 -5.44
C GLU A 181 -15.98 1.10 -5.48
N PRO A 182 -15.42 1.43 -6.66
CA PRO A 182 -14.20 2.24 -6.77
C PRO A 182 -14.22 3.38 -5.76
N ARG A 183 -13.10 3.74 -5.12
CA ARG A 183 -13.05 4.80 -4.08
C ARG A 183 -13.77 6.08 -4.52
N ASP A 184 -13.66 6.43 -5.80
CA ASP A 184 -14.35 7.56 -6.42
C ASP A 184 -15.87 7.35 -6.54
N ASP A 185 -16.32 6.14 -6.86
CA ASP A 185 -17.75 5.74 -6.90
C ASP A 185 -18.34 5.67 -5.49
N ARG A 186 -17.60 5.15 -4.50
CA ARG A 186 -18.00 5.12 -3.08
C ARG A 186 -18.10 6.53 -2.52
N ALA A 187 -17.10 7.36 -2.80
CA ALA A 187 -17.15 8.78 -2.49
C ALA A 187 -18.35 9.46 -3.16
N ALA A 188 -18.62 9.18 -4.43
CA ALA A 188 -19.78 9.72 -5.14
C ALA A 188 -21.10 9.25 -4.52
N SER A 189 -21.20 7.99 -4.11
CA SER A 189 -22.36 7.41 -3.42
C SER A 189 -22.60 8.07 -2.06
N ILE A 190 -21.55 8.21 -1.24
CA ILE A 190 -21.62 8.90 0.07
C ILE A 190 -22.02 10.37 -0.13
N LYS A 191 -21.44 11.06 -1.13
CA LYS A 191 -21.82 12.45 -1.46
C LYS A 191 -23.26 12.58 -1.96
N ALA A 192 -23.76 11.59 -2.70
CA ALA A 192 -25.14 11.56 -3.19
C ALA A 192 -26.14 11.33 -2.04
N GLN A 193 -25.75 10.56 -1.04
CA GLN A 193 -26.53 10.32 0.19
C GLN A 193 -26.41 11.46 1.20
N SER A 194 -25.38 12.31 1.08
CA SER A 194 -25.16 13.45 1.96
C SER A 194 -26.17 14.57 1.68
N GLU A 195 -26.93 14.95 2.72
CA GLU A 195 -27.96 16.01 2.65
C GLU A 195 -27.39 17.43 2.82
N SER A 196 -26.17 17.57 3.35
CA SER A 196 -25.51 18.85 3.64
C SER A 196 -24.28 19.09 2.77
N ASP A 197 -24.07 20.34 2.35
CA ASP A 197 -22.85 20.75 1.63
C ASP A 197 -21.59 20.62 2.51
N LEU A 198 -21.73 20.76 3.83
CA LEU A 198 -20.62 20.52 4.77
C LEU A 198 -20.18 19.06 4.75
N HIS A 199 -21.14 18.12 4.67
CA HIS A 199 -20.84 16.69 4.58
C HIS A 199 -20.10 16.38 3.28
N ARG A 200 -20.55 16.95 2.15
CA ARG A 200 -19.87 16.77 0.85
C ARG A 200 -18.46 17.34 0.87
N ALA A 201 -18.27 18.54 1.44
CA ALA A 201 -16.97 19.18 1.57
C ALA A 201 -15.99 18.37 2.43
N PHE A 202 -16.48 17.69 3.47
CA PHE A 202 -15.65 16.80 4.27
C PHE A 202 -15.20 15.57 3.47
N ILE A 203 -16.11 14.95 2.72
CA ILE A 203 -15.74 13.83 1.83
C ILE A 203 -14.76 14.29 0.73
N ASP A 204 -14.93 15.49 0.17
CA ASP A 204 -13.96 16.09 -0.75
C ASP A 204 -12.56 16.21 -0.14
N LEU A 205 -12.46 16.68 1.10
CA LEU A 205 -11.20 16.77 1.83
C LEU A 205 -10.53 15.41 2.00
N LEU A 206 -11.30 14.38 2.38
CA LEU A 206 -10.77 13.02 2.56
C LEU A 206 -10.24 12.44 1.24
N ILE A 207 -10.90 12.71 0.13
CA ILE A 207 -10.44 12.28 -1.21
C ILE A 207 -9.18 13.03 -1.60
N GLN A 208 -9.20 14.37 -1.48
CA GLN A 208 -8.12 15.25 -1.90
C GLN A 208 -6.79 14.89 -1.21
N HIS A 209 -6.87 14.49 0.06
CA HIS A 209 -5.72 14.13 0.88
C HIS A 209 -5.56 12.63 1.11
N ASP A 210 -6.29 11.79 0.37
CA ASP A 210 -6.17 10.33 0.40
C ASP A 210 -6.32 9.69 1.80
N PHE A 211 -7.19 10.25 2.64
CA PHE A 211 -7.55 9.68 3.94
C PHE A 211 -8.55 8.53 3.82
N ALA A 212 -8.72 7.73 4.87
CA ALA A 212 -9.77 6.71 4.91
C ALA A 212 -11.17 7.31 4.64
N LEU A 213 -12.05 6.55 3.97
CA LEU A 213 -13.45 6.93 3.78
C LEU A 213 -14.33 6.35 4.90
N PRO A 214 -15.49 6.98 5.21
CA PRO A 214 -16.42 6.48 6.20
C PRO A 214 -16.88 5.04 5.93
N THR A 215 -17.17 4.30 7.01
CA THR A 215 -17.79 2.97 6.97
C THR A 215 -19.27 3.10 6.57
N ASP A 216 -19.78 2.14 5.78
CA ASP A 216 -21.12 2.24 5.16
C ASP A 216 -22.27 2.21 6.19
N ASP A 217 -22.06 1.46 7.28
CA ASP A 217 -23.01 1.42 8.38
C ASP A 217 -22.48 2.26 9.54
N VAL A 218 -23.20 3.33 9.85
CA VAL A 218 -23.06 4.05 11.12
C VAL A 218 -23.85 3.25 12.17
N PRO A 219 -23.20 2.43 13.02
CA PRO A 219 -23.93 1.75 14.08
C PRO A 219 -24.50 2.81 15.05
N PRO A 220 -25.74 2.65 15.52
CA PRO A 220 -26.19 3.45 16.66
C PRO A 220 -25.27 3.15 17.84
N VAL A 221 -24.70 4.19 18.43
CA VAL A 221 -23.80 4.03 19.58
C VAL A 221 -24.64 3.98 20.84
N GLY A 222 -24.66 2.81 21.49
CA GLY A 222 -25.36 2.59 22.74
C GLY A 222 -26.88 2.69 22.66
N ALA A 223 -27.51 3.05 23.78
CA ALA A 223 -28.97 3.03 23.97
C ALA A 223 -29.66 4.37 23.65
N THR A 224 -28.94 5.39 23.18
CA THR A 224 -29.44 6.77 23.09
C THR A 224 -30.08 7.11 21.74
N GLY A 225 -29.82 6.32 20.70
CA GLY A 225 -30.35 6.57 19.37
C GLY A 225 -29.71 7.75 18.63
N VAL A 226 -28.67 8.37 19.20
CA VAL A 226 -27.87 9.42 18.54
C VAL A 226 -26.99 8.78 17.48
N ARG A 227 -26.97 9.35 16.27
CA ARG A 227 -26.16 8.89 15.14
C ARG A 227 -25.15 9.97 14.77
N PRO A 228 -23.86 9.66 14.62
CA PRO A 228 -22.91 10.59 14.04
C PRO A 228 -23.17 10.77 12.54
N ASP A 229 -22.65 11.86 11.97
CA ASP A 229 -22.73 12.11 10.53
C ASP A 229 -21.90 11.11 9.75
N PHE A 230 -20.71 10.77 10.27
CA PHE A 230 -19.84 9.73 9.73
C PHE A 230 -19.23 8.87 10.84
N ALA A 231 -19.00 7.59 10.53
CA ALA A 231 -18.32 6.65 11.40
C ALA A 231 -17.11 6.06 10.71
N PHE A 232 -16.01 5.93 11.46
CA PHE A 232 -14.79 5.27 11.01
C PHE A 232 -14.44 4.16 11.99
N VAL A 233 -14.09 2.98 11.48
CA VAL A 233 -13.69 1.83 12.29
C VAL A 233 -12.44 1.22 11.66
N ALA A 234 -11.34 1.19 12.41
CA ALA A 234 -10.07 0.63 11.98
C ALA A 234 -9.34 0.01 13.17
N ASP A 235 -8.83 -1.22 13.02
CA ASP A 235 -7.92 -1.89 13.97
C ASP A 235 -8.30 -1.76 15.47
N GLY A 236 -9.57 -2.03 15.79
CA GLY A 236 -10.07 -1.98 17.17
C GLY A 236 -10.31 -0.57 17.72
N SER A 237 -10.12 0.46 16.90
CA SER A 237 -10.46 1.85 17.19
C SER A 237 -11.73 2.26 16.43
N ALA A 238 -12.52 3.14 17.03
CA ALA A 238 -13.72 3.69 16.42
C ALA A 238 -13.78 5.21 16.64
N LEU A 239 -14.12 5.96 15.60
CA LEU A 239 -14.24 7.41 15.62
C LEU A 239 -15.60 7.82 15.05
N ALA A 240 -16.32 8.62 15.83
CA ALA A 240 -17.55 9.28 15.43
C ALA A 240 -17.23 10.72 15.01
N VAL A 241 -17.68 11.12 13.82
CA VAL A 241 -17.49 12.47 13.30
C VAL A 241 -18.84 13.17 13.23
N PHE A 242 -18.90 14.35 13.85
CA PHE A 242 -20.04 15.27 13.78
C PHE A 242 -19.62 16.54 13.03
N ILE A 243 -20.44 16.98 12.08
CA ILE A 243 -20.19 18.18 11.29
C ILE A 243 -21.35 19.14 11.49
N GLU A 244 -21.13 20.16 12.32
CA GLU A 244 -22.20 20.97 12.88
C GLU A 244 -21.87 22.46 12.73
N GLU A 245 -22.86 23.31 12.42
CA GLU A 245 -22.65 24.76 12.36
C GLU A 245 -22.28 25.37 13.73
N SER A 246 -22.78 24.77 14.81
CA SER A 246 -22.49 25.17 16.18
C SER A 246 -22.64 23.98 17.11
N THR A 247 -21.79 23.91 18.13
CA THR A 247 -21.85 22.87 19.17
C THR A 247 -23.20 22.92 19.91
N PRO A 248 -23.96 21.81 19.95
CA PRO A 248 -25.23 21.76 20.65
C PRO A 248 -25.04 21.75 22.17
N PRO A 249 -26.04 22.16 22.97
CA PRO A 249 -25.90 22.29 24.42
C PRO A 249 -25.64 20.96 25.15
N ASP A 250 -26.03 19.84 24.56
CA ASP A 250 -25.88 18.47 25.05
C ASP A 250 -24.63 17.76 24.48
N ALA A 251 -23.76 18.48 23.76
CA ALA A 251 -22.58 17.90 23.12
C ALA A 251 -21.68 17.13 24.10
N ASP A 252 -21.41 17.69 25.27
CA ASP A 252 -20.55 17.05 26.28
C ASP A 252 -21.15 15.71 26.77
N GLU A 253 -22.49 15.66 26.96
CA GLU A 253 -23.18 14.43 27.37
C GLU A 253 -23.14 13.36 26.27
N VAL A 254 -23.24 13.79 25.00
CA VAL A 254 -23.10 12.90 23.83
C VAL A 254 -21.66 12.39 23.72
N ASP A 255 -20.67 13.25 23.89
CA ASP A 255 -19.25 12.87 23.78
C ASP A 255 -18.88 11.84 24.85
N ASP A 256 -19.29 12.07 26.10
CA ASP A 256 -19.10 11.12 27.21
C ASP A 256 -19.73 9.76 26.92
N LEU A 257 -20.93 9.73 26.34
CA LEU A 257 -21.59 8.48 25.96
C LEU A 257 -20.81 7.70 24.89
N PHE A 258 -20.32 8.38 23.85
CA PHE A 258 -19.54 7.73 22.81
C PHE A 258 -18.22 7.19 23.38
N ASN A 259 -17.56 7.97 24.23
CA ASN A 259 -16.35 7.55 24.94
C ASN A 259 -16.59 6.31 25.81
N ASP A 260 -17.70 6.26 26.57
CA ASP A 260 -18.10 5.10 27.37
C ASP A 260 -18.38 3.85 26.52
N ALA A 261 -18.83 4.05 25.27
CA ALA A 261 -19.03 2.98 24.30
C ALA A 261 -17.75 2.60 23.54
N GLY A 262 -16.60 3.21 23.84
CA GLY A 262 -15.31 2.93 23.20
C GLY A 262 -15.07 3.68 21.89
N TRP A 263 -15.82 4.74 21.63
CA TRP A 263 -15.67 5.60 20.46
C TRP A 263 -14.97 6.91 20.85
N SER A 264 -14.00 7.33 20.05
CA SER A 264 -13.55 8.73 20.09
C SER A 264 -14.55 9.62 19.34
N VAL A 265 -14.58 10.91 19.66
CA VAL A 265 -15.46 11.89 19.00
C VAL A 265 -14.64 13.02 18.40
N LEU A 266 -14.93 13.33 17.13
CA LEU A 266 -14.40 14.48 16.41
C LEU A 266 -15.56 15.37 15.95
N ARG A 267 -15.59 16.61 16.46
CA ARG A 267 -16.51 17.65 16.00
C ARG A 267 -15.79 18.61 15.07
N LEU A 268 -16.41 18.91 13.93
CA LEU A 268 -15.90 19.82 12.91
C LEU A 268 -16.90 20.95 12.68
N HIS A 269 -16.41 22.18 12.75
CA HIS A 269 -17.22 23.38 12.53
C HIS A 269 -16.77 24.15 11.28
N PRO A 270 -17.69 24.84 10.57
CA PRO A 270 -17.32 25.67 9.42
C PRO A 270 -16.28 26.74 9.77
N GLY A 271 -15.26 26.88 8.93
CA GLY A 271 -14.18 27.87 9.10
C GLY A 271 -13.00 27.39 9.95
N GLU A 272 -13.07 26.18 10.51
CA GLU A 272 -11.92 25.51 11.14
C GLU A 272 -11.00 24.87 10.10
N ASP A 273 -9.75 24.62 10.49
CA ASP A 273 -8.81 23.82 9.69
C ASP A 273 -9.12 22.32 9.87
N TRP A 274 -10.08 21.82 9.10
CA TRP A 274 -10.48 20.42 9.13
C TRP A 274 -9.32 19.46 8.82
N LEU A 275 -8.37 19.88 7.98
CA LEU A 275 -7.23 19.05 7.62
C LEU A 275 -6.31 18.82 8.83
N ALA A 276 -6.02 19.88 9.60
CA ALA A 276 -5.25 19.74 10.83
C ALA A 276 -5.94 18.81 11.85
N ARG A 277 -7.25 18.97 12.03
CA ARG A 277 -8.05 18.15 12.95
C ARG A 277 -8.12 16.68 12.53
N VAL A 278 -8.26 16.39 11.25
CA VAL A 278 -8.20 15.02 10.70
C VAL A 278 -6.82 14.40 10.93
N ARG A 279 -5.73 15.17 10.73
CA ARG A 279 -4.35 14.68 10.94
C ARG A 279 -4.03 14.35 12.40
N GLU A 280 -4.66 15.01 13.37
CA GLU A 280 -4.57 14.63 14.80
C GLU A 280 -5.13 13.21 15.07
N HIS A 281 -5.91 12.67 14.14
CA HIS A 281 -6.54 11.36 14.22
C HIS A 281 -5.97 10.38 13.16
N SER A 282 -4.66 10.47 12.86
CA SER A 282 -4.01 9.60 11.85
C SER A 282 -4.12 8.11 12.16
N TYR A 283 -4.33 7.74 13.43
CA TYR A 283 -4.59 6.37 13.85
C TYR A 283 -5.84 5.74 13.22
N ILE A 284 -6.78 6.54 12.70
CA ILE A 284 -8.00 6.05 12.05
C ILE A 284 -8.14 6.53 10.60
N PHE A 285 -7.70 7.74 10.29
CA PHE A 285 -7.75 8.28 8.93
C PHE A 285 -6.56 7.86 8.06
N GLY A 286 -5.47 7.40 8.68
CA GLY A 286 -4.17 7.26 8.05
C GLY A 286 -3.40 8.58 7.99
N GLU A 287 -2.14 8.52 7.56
CA GLU A 287 -1.25 9.70 7.45
C GLU A 287 -1.68 10.65 6.31
N GLY A 288 -2.40 10.13 5.31
CA GLY A 288 -2.83 10.88 4.13
C GLY A 288 -1.67 11.39 3.28
N ARG A 289 -1.98 12.12 2.21
CA ARG A 289 -1.01 12.82 1.38
C ARG A 289 -0.72 14.21 1.98
N VAL A 290 0.56 14.58 1.99
CA VAL A 290 1.06 15.89 2.44
C VAL A 290 0.49 17.02 1.59
#